data_AF-A0A662HBE4-F1
#
_entry.id   AF-A0A662HBE4-F1
#
_cell.length_a   1.000
_cell.length_b   1.000
_cell.length_c   1.000
_cell.angle_alpha   90.00
_cell.angle_beta   90.00
_cell.angle_gamma   90.00
#
_symmetry.space_group_name_H-M   'P 1'
#
loop_
_entity.id
_entity.type
_entity.pdbx_description
1 polymer ?
#
loop_
_entity_poly.entity_id
_entity_poly.type
_entity_poly.pdbx_seq_one_letter_code
_entity_poly.pdbx_strand_id
1 'polypeptide(L)'
;LLMALGSPLCKAGKLLPIIQTYRNDIISIDPEIRLPRNYNRFVGLIEQLLTVGRVPPVGDKVLMRVIGKDLEIILEKYNPSEIFLLTEDGEQLSPRMLAREIIKYELPMVVIGAYQHGPLSSNIKKIVDKEFSISKYILDAWVVTAEVICAVEDVLDIHEEQT
;
A
#
# COMPACT_ATOMS: atom_id res chain seq x y z
N LEU A 1 -3.73 3.61 4.95
CA LEU A 1 -2.54 4.17 5.63
C LEU A 1 -2.50 3.91 7.13
N LEU A 2 -3.44 4.42 7.94
CA LEU A 2 -3.44 4.17 9.39
C LEU A 2 -3.46 2.67 9.72
N MET A 3 -4.31 1.90 9.01
CA MET A 3 -4.34 0.43 9.11
C MET A 3 -2.98 -0.19 8.79
N ALA A 4 -2.42 0.12 7.62
CA ALA A 4 -1.14 -0.42 7.16
C ALA A 4 0.03 -0.08 8.10
N LEU A 5 0.24 1.20 8.42
CA LEU A 5 1.37 1.65 9.26
C LEU A 5 1.23 1.22 10.73
N GLY A 6 0.00 0.94 11.16
CA GLY A 6 -0.31 0.46 12.50
C GLY A 6 -0.20 -1.06 12.66
N SER A 7 -0.07 -1.82 11.57
CA SER A 7 -0.16 -3.28 11.63
C SER A 7 1.14 -3.93 12.13
N PRO A 8 1.05 -5.11 12.78
CA PRO A 8 2.21 -5.93 13.12
C PRO A 8 3.14 -6.21 11.93
N LEU A 9 2.61 -6.46 10.73
CA LEU A 9 3.41 -6.66 9.52
C LEU A 9 4.34 -5.49 9.22
N CYS A 10 3.83 -4.26 9.37
CA CYS A 10 4.62 -3.05 9.21
C CYS A 10 5.64 -2.87 10.34
N LYS A 11 5.28 -3.20 11.58
CA LYS A 11 6.21 -3.14 12.72
C LYS A 11 7.32 -4.19 12.65
N ALA A 12 7.05 -5.33 12.03
CA ALA A 12 8.03 -6.37 11.73
C ALA A 12 8.94 -6.03 10.53
N GLY A 13 8.79 -4.85 9.91
CA GLY A 13 9.61 -4.44 8.76
C GLY A 13 9.27 -5.19 7.46
N LYS A 14 8.11 -5.86 7.39
CA LYS A 14 7.67 -6.69 6.26
C LYS A 14 6.62 -6.01 5.38
N LEU A 15 6.32 -4.73 5.64
CA LEU A 15 5.40 -3.93 4.82
C LEU A 15 6.00 -2.56 4.54
N LEU A 16 6.00 -2.17 3.27
CA LEU A 16 6.41 -0.84 2.80
C LEU A 16 5.24 -0.15 2.09
N PRO A 17 4.53 0.78 2.75
CA PRO A 17 3.45 1.52 2.11
C PRO A 17 3.97 2.59 1.14
N ILE A 18 3.40 2.64 -0.06
CA ILE A 18 3.65 3.65 -1.09
C ILE A 18 2.29 4.22 -1.52
N ILE A 19 2.23 5.52 -1.86
CA ILE A 19 1.02 6.14 -2.41
C ILE A 19 1.31 6.63 -3.82
N GLN A 20 0.40 6.35 -4.74
CA GLN A 20 0.28 7.07 -6.01
C GLN A 20 -0.94 7.98 -5.95
N THR A 21 -0.78 9.27 -6.27
CA THR A 21 -1.89 10.21 -6.34
C THR A 21 -2.55 10.19 -7.73
N TYR A 22 -3.74 10.79 -7.85
CA TYR A 22 -4.41 10.98 -9.14
C TYR A 22 -3.64 11.89 -10.12
N ARG A 23 -2.65 12.66 -9.62
CA ARG A 23 -1.72 13.46 -10.44
C ARG A 23 -0.43 12.70 -10.76
N ASN A 24 -0.43 11.39 -10.52
CA ASN A 24 0.69 10.48 -10.66
C ASN A 24 1.89 10.78 -9.76
N ASP A 25 1.73 11.60 -8.71
CA ASP A 25 2.81 11.80 -7.74
C ASP A 25 3.04 10.50 -6.96
N ILE A 26 4.28 10.00 -6.91
CA ILE A 26 4.66 8.84 -6.10
C ILE A 26 5.22 9.31 -4.78
N ILE A 27 4.62 8.85 -3.68
CA ILE A 27 4.99 9.24 -2.32
C ILE A 27 5.55 8.02 -1.58
N SER A 28 6.81 8.10 -1.18
CA SER A 28 7.41 7.17 -0.23
C SER A 28 7.08 7.59 1.21
N ILE A 29 6.85 6.60 2.08
CA ILE A 29 6.52 6.81 3.49
C ILE A 29 7.52 6.04 4.34
N ASP A 30 8.05 6.67 5.37
CA ASP A 30 8.81 6.02 6.43
C ASP A 30 7.85 5.10 7.23
N PRO A 31 8.07 3.78 7.29
CA PRO A 31 7.21 2.84 8.02
C PRO A 31 7.07 3.14 9.53
N GLU A 32 8.00 3.90 10.11
CA GLU A 32 7.96 4.32 11.52
C GLU A 32 7.10 5.58 11.75
N ILE A 33 6.63 6.23 10.69
CA ILE A 33 5.85 7.47 10.82
C ILE A 33 4.60 7.26 11.67
N ARG A 34 4.37 8.20 12.60
CA ARG A 34 3.13 8.29 13.35
C ARG A 34 2.21 9.32 12.69
N LEU A 35 1.34 8.87 11.79
CA LEU A 35 0.39 9.74 11.12
C LEU A 35 -0.61 10.38 12.11
N PRO A 36 -0.99 11.65 11.91
CA PRO A 36 -2.08 12.25 12.65
C PRO A 36 -3.38 11.46 12.44
N ARG A 37 -4.05 11.09 13.55
CA ARG A 37 -5.38 10.46 13.51
C ARG A 37 -6.50 11.47 13.24
N ASN A 38 -6.28 12.73 13.61
CA ASN A 38 -7.22 13.81 13.33
C ASN A 38 -7.11 14.19 11.85
N TYR A 39 -8.24 14.17 11.15
CA TYR A 39 -8.30 14.43 9.71
C TYR A 39 -7.72 15.79 9.31
N ASN A 40 -8.06 16.88 10.01
CA ASN A 40 -7.55 18.22 9.67
C ASN A 40 -6.03 18.32 9.82
N ARG A 41 -5.46 17.65 10.83
CA ARG A 41 -3.99 17.56 10.96
C ARG A 41 -3.35 16.73 9.85
N PHE A 42 -4.02 15.66 9.42
CA PHE A 42 -3.57 14.87 8.27
C PHE A 42 -3.60 15.69 6.98
N VAL A 43 -4.66 16.48 6.75
CA VAL A 43 -4.76 17.39 5.59
C VAL A 43 -3.57 18.34 5.57
N GLY A 44 -3.28 19.06 6.67
CA GLY A 44 -2.14 19.98 6.73
C GLY A 44 -0.79 19.29 6.48
N LEU A 45 -0.62 18.03 6.93
CA LEU A 45 0.58 17.24 6.65
C LEU A 45 0.73 16.96 5.14
N ILE A 46 -0.35 16.58 4.47
CA ILE A 46 -0.36 16.29 3.03
C ILE A 46 -0.22 17.57 2.21
N GLU A 47 -0.82 18.69 2.61
CA GLU A 47 -0.62 20.00 1.98
C GLU A 47 0.86 20.39 2.02
N GLN A 48 1.51 20.26 3.17
CA GLN A 48 2.94 20.50 3.31
C GLN A 48 3.76 19.56 2.43
N LEU A 49 3.44 18.27 2.43
CA LEU A 49 4.11 17.27 1.60
C LEU A 49 4.02 17.64 0.11
N LEU A 50 2.84 18.01 -0.38
CA LEU A 50 2.63 18.31 -1.80
C LEU A 50 3.17 19.69 -2.20
N THR A 51 3.30 20.62 -1.26
CA THR A 51 3.87 21.97 -1.52
C THR A 51 5.40 21.96 -1.49
N VAL A 52 6.00 21.25 -0.52
CA VAL A 52 7.45 21.25 -0.30
C VAL A 52 8.13 20.01 -0.93
N GLY A 53 7.38 18.95 -1.19
CA GLY A 53 7.87 17.66 -1.68
C GLY A 53 8.34 16.71 -0.58
N ARG A 54 8.36 17.12 0.70
CA ARG A 54 8.78 16.28 1.83
C ARG A 54 8.16 16.68 3.17
N VAL A 55 8.17 15.75 4.11
CA VAL A 55 7.79 15.92 5.51
C VAL A 55 8.86 15.27 6.40
N PRO A 56 9.37 15.96 7.45
CA PRO A 56 9.26 17.39 7.69
C PRO A 56 9.96 18.21 6.57
N PRO A 57 9.67 19.52 6.44
CA PRO A 57 10.26 20.38 5.41
C PRO A 57 11.78 20.52 5.56
N VAL A 58 12.25 20.53 6.81
CA VAL A 58 13.65 20.72 7.20
C VAL A 58 14.07 19.61 8.16
N GLY A 59 15.35 19.26 8.15
CA GLY A 59 15.96 18.23 8.99
C GLY A 59 16.41 17.01 8.19
N ASP A 60 17.15 16.12 8.86
CA ASP A 60 17.79 14.99 8.19
C ASP A 60 16.83 13.81 7.99
N LYS A 61 16.00 13.49 9.01
CA LYS A 61 15.00 12.42 8.90
C LYS A 61 13.84 12.86 8.01
N VAL A 62 13.55 12.06 6.98
CA VAL A 62 12.45 12.27 6.03
C VAL A 62 11.39 11.21 6.31
N LEU A 63 10.21 11.64 6.73
CA LEU A 63 9.10 10.76 7.07
C LEU A 63 8.17 10.50 5.86
N MET A 64 8.04 11.48 4.97
CA MET A 64 7.35 11.31 3.68
C MET A 64 8.07 12.13 2.62
N ARG A 65 8.04 11.65 1.37
CA ARG A 65 8.65 12.36 0.23
C ARG A 65 7.94 12.02 -1.06
N VAL A 66 7.72 13.03 -1.90
CA VAL A 66 7.40 12.85 -3.31
C VAL A 66 8.70 12.44 -4.02
N ILE A 67 8.78 11.19 -4.48
CA ILE A 67 10.01 10.61 -5.05
C ILE A 67 10.06 10.65 -6.58
N GLY A 68 8.96 11.03 -7.23
CA GLY A 68 8.87 11.12 -8.68
C GLY A 68 7.43 11.17 -9.14
N LYS A 69 7.28 11.07 -10.46
CA LYS A 69 5.99 10.94 -11.12
C LYS A 69 5.92 9.65 -11.90
N ASP A 70 4.70 9.12 -11.97
CA ASP A 70 4.35 7.92 -12.70
C ASP A 70 4.91 6.62 -12.10
N LEU A 71 4.38 5.51 -12.59
CA LEU A 71 4.49 4.20 -11.96
C LEU A 71 5.85 3.54 -12.25
N GLU A 72 6.52 3.98 -13.31
CA GLU A 72 7.87 3.59 -13.70
C GLU A 72 8.87 3.81 -12.56
N ILE A 73 8.71 4.90 -11.80
CA ILE A 73 9.53 5.17 -10.60
C ILE A 73 9.43 4.05 -9.57
N ILE A 74 8.23 3.47 -9.40
CA ILE A 74 8.03 2.36 -8.48
C ILE A 74 8.73 1.10 -9.03
N LEU A 75 8.55 0.81 -10.32
CA LEU A 75 9.13 -0.38 -10.95
C LEU A 75 10.67 -0.35 -10.92
N GLU A 76 11.27 0.78 -11.30
CA GLU A 76 12.73 0.94 -11.31
C GLU A 76 13.33 0.89 -9.90
N LYS A 77 12.66 1.54 -8.93
CA LYS A 77 13.22 1.69 -7.58
C LYS A 77 13.03 0.46 -6.71
N TYR A 78 11.88 -0.20 -6.81
CA TYR A 78 11.53 -1.31 -5.92
C TYR A 78 11.61 -2.66 -6.62
N ASN A 79 11.55 -2.72 -7.95
CA ASN A 79 11.67 -3.96 -8.74
C ASN A 79 10.85 -5.13 -8.16
N PRO A 80 9.51 -4.97 -8.05
CA PRO A 80 8.67 -5.98 -7.43
C PRO A 80 8.75 -7.31 -8.19
N SER A 81 8.76 -8.42 -7.45
CA SER A 81 8.82 -9.75 -8.05
C SER A 81 7.48 -10.26 -8.59
N GLU A 82 6.38 -9.64 -8.16
CA GLU A 82 5.02 -9.90 -8.65
C GLU A 82 4.10 -8.74 -8.25
N ILE A 83 3.20 -8.34 -9.15
CA ILE A 83 2.27 -7.23 -8.94
C ILE A 83 0.83 -7.74 -8.97
N PHE A 84 0.22 -7.74 -7.78
CA PHE A 84 -1.17 -8.11 -7.55
C PHE A 84 -2.05 -6.87 -7.56
N LEU A 85 -3.12 -6.87 -8.34
CA LEU A 85 -4.17 -5.87 -8.28
C LEU A 85 -5.42 -6.43 -7.59
N LEU A 86 -5.95 -5.69 -6.62
CA LEU A 86 -7.24 -6.00 -6.01
C LEU A 86 -8.35 -5.18 -6.68
N THR A 87 -9.29 -5.90 -7.29
CA THR A 87 -10.38 -5.33 -8.10
C THR A 87 -11.60 -6.23 -8.07
N GLU A 88 -12.79 -5.66 -8.27
CA GLU A 88 -14.07 -6.39 -8.27
C GLU A 88 -14.16 -7.39 -9.42
N ASP A 89 -13.53 -7.08 -10.56
CA ASP A 89 -13.53 -7.89 -11.78
C ASP A 89 -12.45 -9.00 -11.78
N GLY A 90 -11.66 -9.12 -10.71
CA GLY A 90 -10.56 -10.07 -10.62
C GLY A 90 -11.00 -11.51 -10.33
N GLU A 91 -10.09 -12.47 -10.47
CA GLU A 91 -10.37 -13.86 -10.09
C GLU A 91 -10.65 -13.95 -8.58
N GLN A 92 -11.70 -14.68 -8.21
CA GLN A 92 -12.16 -14.71 -6.82
C GLN A 92 -11.27 -15.58 -5.95
N LEU A 93 -10.69 -14.99 -4.90
CA LEU A 93 -9.84 -15.66 -3.92
C LEU A 93 -10.18 -15.19 -2.52
N SER A 94 -10.28 -16.11 -1.56
CA SER A 94 -10.38 -15.69 -0.16
C SER A 94 -9.12 -14.93 0.28
N PRO A 95 -9.20 -13.98 1.24
CA PRO A 95 -8.03 -13.26 1.75
C PRO A 95 -6.88 -14.20 2.15
N ARG A 96 -7.18 -15.34 2.78
CA ARG A 96 -6.19 -16.35 3.18
C ARG A 96 -5.50 -17.02 1.98
N MET A 97 -6.24 -17.31 0.91
CA MET A 97 -5.63 -17.90 -0.28
C MET A 97 -4.80 -16.87 -1.05
N LEU A 98 -5.27 -15.63 -1.14
CA LEU A 98 -4.48 -14.53 -1.69
C LEU A 98 -3.18 -14.34 -0.89
N ALA A 99 -3.23 -14.34 0.44
CA ALA A 99 -2.04 -14.24 1.28
C ALA A 99 -1.03 -15.37 0.99
N ARG A 100 -1.50 -16.62 0.87
CA ARG A 100 -0.67 -17.76 0.46
C ARG A 100 -0.06 -17.61 -0.93
N GLU A 101 -0.73 -16.90 -1.83
CA GLU A 101 -0.20 -16.59 -3.15
C GLU A 101 0.88 -15.50 -3.06
N ILE A 102 0.61 -14.42 -2.32
CA ILE A 102 1.53 -13.29 -2.12
C ILE A 102 2.87 -13.76 -1.53
N ILE A 103 2.86 -14.60 -0.50
CA ILE A 103 4.08 -15.03 0.20
C ILE A 103 4.97 -15.99 -0.60
N LYS A 104 4.56 -16.43 -1.79
CA LYS A 104 5.40 -17.23 -2.71
C LYS A 104 6.51 -16.40 -3.34
N TYR A 105 6.40 -15.07 -3.25
CA TYR A 105 7.27 -14.11 -3.92
C TYR A 105 8.14 -13.39 -2.88
N GLU A 106 9.37 -13.05 -3.25
CA GLU A 106 10.33 -12.41 -2.35
C GLU A 106 9.95 -10.95 -2.04
N LEU A 107 9.49 -10.21 -3.05
CA LEU A 107 9.11 -8.80 -2.93
C LEU A 107 7.80 -8.52 -3.69
N PRO A 108 6.66 -9.07 -3.22
CA PRO A 108 5.37 -8.87 -3.85
C PRO A 108 4.86 -7.44 -3.64
N MET A 109 4.13 -6.93 -4.62
CA MET A 109 3.42 -5.66 -4.56
C MET A 109 1.92 -5.89 -4.63
N VAL A 110 1.17 -5.32 -3.70
CA VAL A 110 -0.31 -5.35 -3.72
C VAL A 110 -0.83 -3.96 -3.97
N VAL A 111 -1.55 -3.79 -5.07
CA VAL A 111 -2.17 -2.53 -5.48
C VAL A 111 -3.63 -2.50 -5.06
N ILE A 112 -4.00 -1.47 -4.30
CA ILE A 112 -5.36 -1.23 -3.80
C ILE A 112 -5.80 0.15 -4.27
N GLY A 113 -6.94 0.21 -4.97
CA GLY A 113 -7.56 1.48 -5.36
C GLY A 113 -8.03 2.28 -4.15
N ALA A 114 -7.55 3.52 -4.01
CA ALA A 114 -7.91 4.43 -2.92
C ALA A 114 -8.67 5.67 -3.44
N TYR A 115 -9.72 5.44 -4.21
CA TYR A 115 -10.57 6.47 -4.82
C TYR A 115 -12.07 6.12 -4.63
N GLN A 116 -12.95 7.12 -4.72
CA GLN A 116 -14.38 6.93 -4.44
C GLN A 116 -15.07 6.06 -5.50
N HIS A 117 -14.86 6.38 -6.78
CA HIS A 117 -15.44 5.68 -7.92
C HIS A 117 -14.53 5.78 -9.13
N GLY A 118 -14.75 4.89 -10.10
CA GLY A 118 -14.11 4.94 -11.41
C GLY A 118 -13.22 3.73 -11.68
N PRO A 119 -12.90 3.47 -12.95
CA PRO A 119 -11.97 2.41 -13.30
C PRO A 119 -10.56 2.78 -12.84
N LEU A 120 -9.78 1.77 -12.45
CA LEU A 120 -8.35 1.94 -12.24
C LEU A 120 -7.69 2.45 -13.53
N SER A 121 -6.64 3.26 -13.39
CA SER A 121 -5.92 3.79 -14.55
C SER A 121 -5.42 2.66 -15.46
N SER A 122 -5.54 2.84 -16.78
CA SER A 122 -5.07 1.87 -17.77
C SER A 122 -3.57 1.64 -17.71
N ASN A 123 -2.79 2.58 -17.15
CA ASN A 123 -1.36 2.41 -16.95
C ASN A 123 -1.04 1.38 -15.87
N ILE A 124 -1.82 1.33 -14.79
CA ILE A 124 -1.64 0.29 -13.76
C ILE A 124 -1.97 -1.08 -14.36
N LYS A 125 -3.07 -1.21 -15.11
CA LYS A 125 -3.45 -2.48 -15.74
C LYS A 125 -2.38 -3.08 -16.67
N LYS A 126 -1.47 -2.27 -17.23
CA LYS A 126 -0.40 -2.74 -18.11
C LYS A 126 0.75 -3.42 -17.38
N ILE A 127 0.91 -3.16 -16.09
CA ILE A 127 2.05 -3.65 -15.31
C ILE A 127 1.65 -4.74 -14.32
N VAL A 128 0.35 -5.00 -14.20
CA VAL A 128 -0.19 -5.96 -13.25
C VAL A 128 -0.02 -7.36 -13.82
N ASP A 129 0.46 -8.27 -12.99
CA ASP A 129 0.64 -9.67 -13.36
C ASP A 129 -0.62 -10.49 -13.05
N LYS A 130 -1.28 -10.17 -11.92
CA LYS A 130 -2.48 -10.90 -11.44
C LYS A 130 -3.54 -9.97 -10.90
N GLU A 131 -4.80 -10.21 -11.28
CA GLU A 131 -5.97 -9.46 -10.81
C GLU A 131 -6.87 -10.37 -9.96
N PHE A 132 -7.14 -9.98 -8.71
CA PHE A 132 -7.92 -10.78 -7.77
C PHE A 132 -9.03 -9.98 -7.08
N SER A 133 -10.14 -10.66 -6.81
CA SER A 133 -11.27 -10.17 -6.02
C SER A 133 -11.35 -10.94 -4.70
N ILE A 134 -11.24 -10.22 -3.57
CA ILE A 134 -11.21 -10.84 -2.24
C ILE A 134 -12.58 -10.99 -1.57
N SER A 135 -13.63 -10.47 -2.20
CA SER A 135 -14.96 -10.41 -1.63
C SER A 135 -16.02 -10.39 -2.72
N LYS A 136 -17.20 -10.92 -2.43
CA LYS A 136 -18.39 -10.77 -3.27
C LYS A 136 -19.11 -9.43 -3.08
N TYR A 137 -18.66 -8.64 -2.11
CA TYR A 137 -19.18 -7.31 -1.80
C TYR A 137 -18.15 -6.25 -2.15
N ILE A 138 -18.62 -5.06 -2.54
CA ILE A 138 -17.80 -3.86 -2.67
C ILE A 138 -17.27 -3.49 -1.28
N LEU A 139 -15.96 -3.32 -1.16
CA LEU A 139 -15.28 -3.02 0.10
C LEU A 139 -14.58 -1.67 0.03
N ASP A 140 -14.61 -0.92 1.13
CA ASP A 140 -13.78 0.27 1.27
C ASP A 140 -12.29 -0.11 1.22
N ALA A 141 -11.46 0.76 0.65
CA ALA A 141 -10.02 0.52 0.53
C ALA A 141 -9.33 0.17 1.85
N TRP A 142 -9.79 0.73 2.98
CA TRP A 142 -9.25 0.39 4.30
C TRP A 142 -9.65 -1.01 4.77
N VAL A 143 -10.81 -1.53 4.36
CA VAL A 143 -11.26 -2.89 4.67
C VAL A 143 -10.42 -3.87 3.86
N VAL A 144 -10.26 -3.63 2.55
CA VAL A 144 -9.37 -4.43 1.69
C VAL A 144 -7.96 -4.46 2.25
N THR A 145 -7.42 -3.30 2.63
CA THR A 145 -6.09 -3.20 3.24
C THR A 145 -5.99 -4.05 4.51
N ALA A 146 -7.01 -4.01 5.37
CA ALA A 146 -7.03 -4.75 6.62
C ALA A 146 -7.10 -6.27 6.39
N GLU A 147 -8.03 -6.74 5.56
CA GLU A 147 -8.23 -8.16 5.23
C GLU A 147 -6.95 -8.79 4.66
N VAL A 148 -6.28 -8.10 3.72
CA VAL A 148 -5.05 -8.59 3.10
C VAL A 148 -3.91 -8.65 4.12
N ILE A 149 -3.72 -7.58 4.89
CA ILE A 149 -2.63 -7.51 5.87
C ILE A 149 -2.83 -8.58 6.95
N CYS A 150 -4.02 -8.69 7.54
CA CYS A 150 -4.31 -9.69 8.55
C CYS A 150 -4.08 -11.11 8.01
N ALA A 151 -4.55 -11.40 6.79
CA ALA A 151 -4.34 -12.70 6.18
C ALA A 151 -2.86 -13.01 5.92
N VAL A 152 -2.06 -12.02 5.53
CA VAL A 152 -0.60 -12.17 5.37
C VAL A 152 0.09 -12.37 6.71
N GLU A 153 -0.32 -11.63 7.75
CA GLU A 153 0.19 -11.80 9.11
C GLU A 153 -0.07 -13.22 9.64
N ASP A 154 -1.27 -13.76 9.42
CA ASP A 154 -1.66 -15.11 9.80
C ASP A 154 -0.87 -16.19 9.04
N VAL A 155 -0.58 -15.98 7.76
CA VAL A 155 0.16 -16.96 6.94
C VAL A 155 1.67 -16.92 7.24
N LEU A 156 2.18 -15.79 7.73
CA LEU A 156 3.57 -15.61 8.13
C LEU A 156 3.81 -15.85 9.63
N ASP A 157 2.79 -16.25 10.38
CA ASP A 157 2.81 -16.47 11.83
C ASP A 157 3.42 -15.28 12.60
N ILE A 158 3.12 -14.04 12.17
CA ILE A 158 3.73 -12.80 12.69
C ILE A 158 3.44 -12.59 14.19
N HIS A 159 2.35 -13.14 14.69
CA HIS A 159 1.90 -12.98 16.07
C HIS A 159 2.48 -14.03 17.03
N GLU A 160 3.09 -15.10 16.51
CA GLU A 160 3.66 -16.16 17.34
C GLU A 160 5.11 -15.79 17.72
N GLU A 161 5.44 -15.84 19.01
CA GLU A 161 6.81 -15.64 19.47
C GLU A 161 7.68 -16.79 18.94
N GLN A 162 8.72 -16.47 18.16
CA GLN A 162 9.78 -17.43 17.84
C GLN A 162 10.45 -17.84 19.16
N THR A 163 10.05 -18.98 19.71
CA THR A 163 10.60 -19.58 20.93
C THR A 163 11.92 -20.28 20.63
#